data_AF-A0A7V1MZG8-F1
#
_entry.id   AF-A0A7V1MZG8-F1
#
_cell.length_a   1.000
_cell.length_b   1.000
_cell.length_c   1.000
_cell.angle_alpha   90.00
_cell.angle_beta   90.00
_cell.angle_gamma   90.00
#
_symmetry.space_group_name_H-M   'P 1'
#
loop_
_entity.id
_entity.type
_entity.pdbx_description
1 polymer ?
#
loop_
_entity_poly.entity_id
_entity_poly.type
_entity_poly.pdbx_seq_one_letter_code
_entity_poly.pdbx_strand_id
1 'polypeptide(L)'
;MKTNQIIFIIVLAITLLSSCDSCELFKIEDEPGVSYKTATLSHAGFDFSAGISDTVKWENNDGDVVNWSPVDPQKRNKLWYRPGFGFKAELPPDNSQKNMGIFPLDSIFDVPPVFDPDPDPLKTGNSYVVKCLDGYAKFKVLELGDSSDGGNWWAKVEYEFSSTEKFDK
;
A
#
# COMPACT_ATOMS: atom_id res chain seq x y z
N MET A 1 32.85 -66.95 1.16
CA MET A 1 33.76 -66.86 -0.01
C MET A 1 33.72 -65.40 -0.47
N LYS A 2 34.82 -64.63 -0.33
CA LYS A 2 35.84 -64.39 -1.37
C LYS A 2 35.16 -64.02 -2.71
N THR A 3 35.36 -62.89 -3.39
CA THR A 3 36.34 -61.79 -3.29
C THR A 3 35.94 -60.74 -4.35
N ASN A 4 36.17 -59.46 -4.06
CA ASN A 4 36.72 -58.40 -4.92
C ASN A 4 36.42 -58.34 -6.43
N GLN A 5 35.81 -57.21 -6.80
CA GLN A 5 36.27 -56.19 -7.77
C GLN A 5 36.88 -56.65 -9.10
N ILE A 6 36.23 -56.26 -10.21
CA ILE A 6 36.92 -55.81 -11.43
C ILE A 6 36.24 -54.52 -11.94
N ILE A 7 37.07 -53.50 -12.09
CA ILE A 7 36.82 -52.17 -12.66
C ILE A 7 37.04 -52.26 -14.17
N PHE A 8 36.18 -51.64 -14.99
CA PHE A 8 36.59 -51.12 -16.30
C PHE A 8 35.83 -49.82 -16.63
N ILE A 9 36.60 -48.75 -16.77
CA ILE A 9 36.22 -47.38 -17.14
C ILE A 9 36.25 -47.29 -18.66
N ILE A 10 35.18 -46.81 -19.31
CA ILE A 10 35.28 -46.07 -20.58
C ILE A 10 34.30 -44.89 -20.57
N VAL A 11 34.89 -43.71 -20.77
CA VAL A 11 34.31 -42.38 -20.90
C VAL A 11 33.68 -42.23 -22.29
N LEU A 12 32.46 -41.69 -22.36
CA LEU A 12 32.08 -40.87 -23.51
C LEU A 12 31.11 -39.77 -23.07
N ALA A 13 31.62 -38.54 -23.09
CA ALA A 13 30.86 -37.33 -22.90
C ALA A 13 30.17 -36.96 -24.21
N ILE A 14 28.85 -36.75 -24.16
CA ILE A 14 28.12 -35.91 -25.11
C ILE A 14 27.27 -34.95 -24.27
N THR A 15 27.68 -33.70 -24.25
CA THR A 15 26.91 -32.56 -23.75
C THR A 15 25.96 -32.08 -24.84
N LEU A 16 24.71 -31.74 -24.48
CA LEU A 16 24.00 -30.48 -24.81
C LEU A 16 22.52 -30.51 -24.35
N LEU A 17 22.24 -29.74 -23.28
CA LEU A 17 21.12 -28.82 -22.99
C LEU A 17 19.65 -29.23 -23.25
N SER A 18 18.84 -29.29 -22.17
CA SER A 18 17.67 -28.39 -21.97
C SER A 18 16.94 -28.60 -20.62
N SER A 19 16.71 -27.46 -19.95
CA SER A 19 15.85 -27.17 -18.78
C SER A 19 16.12 -27.87 -17.44
N CYS A 20 17.06 -27.29 -16.70
CA CYS A 20 16.88 -26.93 -15.28
C CYS A 20 15.66 -25.97 -15.21
N ASP A 21 14.78 -25.96 -14.23
CA ASP A 21 15.10 -25.76 -12.83
C ASP A 21 14.06 -26.43 -11.92
N SER A 22 14.57 -26.92 -10.79
CA SER A 22 13.83 -27.20 -9.57
C SER A 22 12.72 -26.17 -9.31
N CYS A 23 11.46 -26.63 -9.31
CA CYS A 23 10.40 -25.95 -8.60
C CYS A 23 10.68 -26.08 -7.10
N GLU A 24 11.58 -25.24 -6.59
CA GLU A 24 11.55 -24.90 -5.18
C GLU A 24 10.23 -24.19 -4.93
N LEU A 25 9.37 -24.88 -4.20
CA LEU A 25 8.23 -24.29 -3.52
C LEU A 25 8.79 -23.22 -2.60
N PHE A 26 8.84 -21.97 -3.06
CA PHE A 26 9.13 -20.81 -2.22
C PHE A 26 8.09 -20.79 -1.10
N LYS A 27 8.47 -21.32 0.07
CA LYS A 27 7.86 -20.90 1.32
C LYS A 27 8.29 -19.45 1.48
N ILE A 28 7.32 -18.54 1.39
CA ILE A 28 7.48 -17.21 1.96
C ILE A 28 7.61 -17.48 3.46
N GLU A 29 8.85 -17.52 3.96
CA GLU A 29 9.08 -17.45 5.39
C GLU A 29 8.61 -16.07 5.83
N ASP A 30 7.69 -16.00 6.80
CA ASP A 30 7.35 -14.76 7.47
C ASP A 30 8.64 -14.22 8.09
N GLU A 31 9.32 -13.33 7.36
CA GLU A 31 10.35 -12.44 7.90
C GLU A 31 9.81 -11.81 9.19
N PRO A 32 10.63 -11.64 10.25
CA PRO A 32 10.19 -11.19 11.57
C PRO A 32 9.25 -9.98 11.44
N GLY A 33 7.96 -10.25 11.69
CA GLY A 33 6.85 -9.49 11.13
C GLY A 33 6.94 -8.01 11.44
N VAL A 34 7.16 -7.22 10.40
CA VAL A 34 6.93 -5.78 10.45
C VAL A 34 5.45 -5.57 10.77
N SER A 35 5.14 -5.24 12.02
CA SER A 35 3.77 -4.93 12.41
C SER A 35 3.44 -3.47 12.05
N TYR A 36 2.55 -3.32 11.07
CA TYR A 36 1.90 -2.07 10.72
C TYR A 36 0.77 -1.73 11.69
N LYS A 37 0.48 -0.44 11.87
CA LYS A 37 -0.72 -0.02 12.61
C LYS A 37 -1.95 -0.25 11.74
N THR A 38 -3.08 -0.61 12.34
CA THR A 38 -4.37 -0.69 11.62
C THR A 38 -5.25 0.50 12.00
N ALA A 39 -5.97 1.06 11.04
CA ALA A 39 -6.94 2.13 11.25
C ALA A 39 -8.19 1.95 10.37
N THR A 40 -9.25 2.64 10.74
CA THR A 40 -10.43 2.85 9.87
C THR A 40 -10.46 4.32 9.49
N LEU A 41 -10.12 4.62 8.24
CA LEU A 41 -10.30 5.93 7.66
C LEU A 41 -11.80 6.12 7.39
N SER A 42 -12.35 7.29 7.72
CA SER A 42 -13.77 7.57 7.51
C SER A 42 -13.97 8.97 6.95
N HIS A 43 -15.22 9.34 6.66
CA HIS A 43 -15.56 10.71 6.29
C HIS A 43 -15.30 11.74 7.41
N ALA A 44 -15.10 11.30 8.67
CA ALA A 44 -14.70 12.20 9.77
C ALA A 44 -13.21 12.58 9.73
N GLY A 45 -12.43 11.94 8.87
CA GLY A 45 -10.98 12.14 8.74
C GLY A 45 -10.14 11.27 9.67
N PHE A 46 -8.82 11.31 9.47
CA PHE A 46 -7.82 10.61 10.27
C PHE A 46 -6.49 11.37 10.27
N ASP A 47 -5.85 11.43 11.43
CA ASP A 47 -4.47 11.89 11.62
C ASP A 47 -3.56 10.65 11.74
N PHE A 48 -2.67 10.45 10.77
CA PHE A 48 -1.79 9.28 10.71
C PHE A 48 -0.68 9.34 11.76
N SER A 49 -0.16 10.53 12.06
CA SER A 49 0.94 10.70 13.00
C SER A 49 0.46 10.44 14.44
N ALA A 50 -0.72 10.94 14.80
CA ALA A 50 -1.37 10.69 16.07
C ALA A 50 -2.07 9.32 16.13
N GLY A 51 -2.49 8.79 14.98
CA GLY A 51 -3.20 7.51 14.86
C GLY A 51 -4.64 7.55 15.38
N ILE A 52 -5.30 8.70 15.26
CA ILE A 52 -6.66 8.93 15.74
C ILE A 52 -7.46 9.77 14.74
N SER A 53 -8.78 9.66 14.78
CA SER A 53 -9.67 10.62 14.12
C SER A 53 -10.00 11.75 15.09
N ASP A 54 -9.60 12.97 14.79
CA ASP A 54 -10.09 14.14 15.53
C ASP A 54 -11.50 14.48 15.02
N THR A 55 -12.51 14.22 15.85
CA THR A 55 -13.92 14.48 15.52
C THR A 55 -14.41 15.85 16.00
N VAL A 56 -13.54 16.64 16.64
CA VAL A 56 -13.86 17.97 17.17
C VAL A 56 -13.18 19.07 16.35
N LYS A 57 -11.91 18.88 15.99
CA LYS A 57 -11.09 19.79 15.18
C LYS A 57 -10.63 19.06 13.93
N TRP A 58 -11.52 18.98 12.96
CA TRP A 58 -11.31 18.18 11.76
C TRP A 58 -10.10 18.65 10.93
N GLU A 59 -9.69 19.91 11.09
CA GLU A 59 -8.50 20.48 10.48
C GLU A 59 -7.17 19.86 10.95
N ASN A 60 -7.18 19.06 12.02
CA ASN A 60 -6.04 18.27 12.48
C ASN A 60 -5.88 16.96 11.70
N ASN A 61 -6.92 16.52 10.98
CA ASN A 61 -6.86 15.29 10.21
C ASN A 61 -6.13 15.49 8.88
N ASP A 62 -5.34 14.50 8.47
CA ASP A 62 -4.56 14.49 7.24
C ASP A 62 -5.41 14.30 5.99
N GLY A 63 -6.57 13.68 6.14
CA GLY A 63 -7.50 13.41 5.05
C GLY A 63 -8.66 12.53 5.50
N ASP A 64 -9.61 12.32 4.60
CA ASP A 64 -10.84 11.57 4.85
C ASP A 64 -11.25 10.70 3.66
N VAL A 65 -12.28 9.87 3.85
CA VAL A 65 -12.86 9.04 2.78
C VAL A 65 -14.17 9.66 2.30
N VAL A 66 -14.30 9.82 0.98
CA VAL A 66 -15.46 10.42 0.31
C VAL A 66 -15.97 9.54 -0.83
N ASN A 67 -17.25 9.70 -1.23
CA ASN A 67 -17.81 8.93 -2.35
C ASN A 67 -17.77 9.63 -3.73
N TRP A 68 -16.99 10.70 -3.84
CA TRP A 68 -16.73 11.42 -5.08
C TRP A 68 -15.24 11.63 -5.28
N SER A 69 -14.79 11.80 -6.54
CA SER A 69 -13.39 12.12 -6.79
C SER A 69 -13.04 13.52 -6.25
N PRO A 70 -11.92 13.66 -5.52
CA PRO A 70 -11.42 14.95 -5.05
C PRO A 70 -11.13 15.96 -6.15
N VAL A 71 -10.88 15.50 -7.38
CA VAL A 71 -10.52 16.36 -8.53
C VAL A 71 -11.65 16.51 -9.55
N ASP A 72 -12.58 15.55 -9.61
CA ASP A 72 -13.76 15.59 -10.49
C ASP A 72 -15.01 15.10 -9.74
N PRO A 73 -15.76 16.00 -9.09
CA PRO A 73 -16.93 15.64 -8.30
C PRO A 73 -18.09 15.00 -9.09
N GLN A 74 -18.02 14.93 -10.42
CA GLN A 74 -18.96 14.17 -11.25
C GLN A 74 -18.67 12.66 -11.21
N LYS A 75 -17.43 12.25 -10.93
CA LYS A 75 -17.08 10.84 -10.67
C LYS A 75 -17.54 10.49 -9.26
N ARG A 76 -18.56 9.63 -9.14
CA ARG A 76 -19.20 9.24 -7.87
C ARG A 76 -19.33 7.72 -7.74
N ASN A 77 -19.93 7.25 -6.63
CA ASN A 77 -20.28 5.85 -6.36
C ASN A 77 -19.08 4.90 -6.25
N LYS A 78 -17.93 5.42 -5.84
CA LYS A 78 -16.77 4.66 -5.37
C LYS A 78 -16.18 5.40 -4.18
N LEU A 79 -15.21 4.83 -3.48
CA LEU A 79 -14.55 5.53 -2.37
C LEU A 79 -13.22 6.10 -2.84
N TRP A 80 -12.97 7.35 -2.50
CA TRP A 80 -11.70 8.03 -2.70
C TRP A 80 -11.17 8.50 -1.36
N TYR A 81 -9.85 8.48 -1.21
CA TYR A 81 -9.22 9.26 -0.15
C TYR A 81 -9.08 10.71 -0.65
N ARG A 82 -9.47 11.64 0.20
CA ARG A 82 -9.36 13.08 -0.03
C ARG A 82 -8.32 13.63 0.95
N PRO A 83 -7.20 14.19 0.45
CA PRO A 83 -6.21 14.82 1.33
C PRO A 83 -6.75 16.13 1.89
N GLY A 84 -6.48 16.37 3.17
CA GLY A 84 -6.96 17.51 3.94
C GLY A 84 -8.46 17.48 4.20
N PHE A 85 -8.85 17.72 5.45
CA PHE A 85 -10.27 17.83 5.76
C PHE A 85 -10.83 19.18 5.29
N GLY A 86 -11.91 19.12 4.49
CA GLY A 86 -12.79 20.25 4.17
C GLY A 86 -12.12 21.39 3.39
N PHE A 87 -12.23 21.36 2.06
CA PHE A 87 -12.06 22.51 1.14
C PHE A 87 -10.97 23.54 1.48
N LYS A 88 -9.84 23.15 2.11
CA LYS A 88 -8.63 23.97 2.13
C LYS A 88 -8.09 23.95 0.70
N ALA A 89 -8.72 24.75 -0.15
CA ALA A 89 -8.48 24.98 -1.57
C ALA A 89 -7.12 25.65 -1.85
N GLU A 90 -6.20 25.59 -0.89
CA GLU A 90 -4.83 26.07 -0.99
C GLU A 90 -3.81 24.92 -1.06
N LEU A 91 -4.23 23.67 -0.91
CA LEU A 91 -3.42 22.59 -1.44
C LEU A 91 -3.46 22.73 -2.98
N PRO A 92 -2.29 22.80 -3.64
CA PRO A 92 -2.20 22.97 -5.09
C PRO A 92 -3.07 21.91 -5.81
N PRO A 93 -3.41 22.08 -7.09
CA PRO A 93 -4.24 21.13 -7.85
C PRO A 93 -3.70 19.69 -7.89
N ASP A 94 -2.54 19.45 -7.31
CA ASP A 94 -1.87 18.17 -7.17
C ASP A 94 -2.45 17.44 -5.96
N ASN A 95 -3.40 16.55 -6.23
CA ASN A 95 -3.87 15.59 -5.24
C ASN A 95 -2.66 14.90 -4.56
N SER A 96 -2.60 14.97 -3.23
CA SER A 96 -1.51 14.48 -2.39
C SER A 96 -1.51 12.97 -2.17
N GLN A 97 -2.00 12.19 -3.13
CA GLN A 97 -2.07 10.73 -3.06
C GLN A 97 -1.39 10.11 -4.29
N LYS A 98 -0.59 9.06 -4.04
CA LYS A 98 -0.05 8.17 -5.05
C LYS A 98 -0.61 6.77 -4.85
N ASN A 99 -1.27 6.21 -5.85
CA ASN A 99 -1.56 4.79 -5.89
C ASN A 99 -0.29 4.03 -6.30
N MET A 100 0.27 3.27 -5.37
CA MET A 100 1.47 2.48 -5.61
C MET A 100 1.13 1.19 -6.36
N GLY A 101 -0.12 0.74 -6.35
CA GLY A 101 -0.57 -0.53 -6.91
C GLY A 101 -0.63 -1.65 -5.86
N ILE A 102 -0.65 -2.90 -6.32
CA ILE A 102 -0.68 -4.08 -5.43
C ILE A 102 0.75 -4.39 -4.99
N PHE A 103 1.25 -3.62 -4.03
CA PHE A 103 2.57 -3.81 -3.42
C PHE A 103 2.44 -3.98 -1.91
N PRO A 104 3.28 -4.84 -1.28
CA PRO A 104 3.39 -4.86 0.18
C PRO A 104 3.96 -3.53 0.68
N LEU A 105 3.55 -3.11 1.89
CA LEU A 105 4.06 -1.86 2.47
C LEU A 105 5.58 -1.91 2.70
N ASP A 106 6.13 -3.08 3.02
CA ASP A 106 7.58 -3.31 3.21
C ASP A 106 8.41 -3.13 1.93
N SER A 107 7.77 -2.90 0.78
CA SER A 107 8.48 -2.59 -0.48
C SER A 107 8.51 -1.09 -0.82
N ILE A 108 7.87 -0.25 0.01
CA ILE A 108 7.74 1.19 -0.20
C ILE A 108 8.59 1.91 0.85
N PHE A 109 9.83 2.23 0.50
CA PHE A 109 10.79 2.86 1.42
C PHE A 109 10.88 4.38 1.30
N ASP A 110 10.47 4.93 0.15
CA ASP A 110 10.58 6.36 -0.13
C ASP A 110 9.27 6.93 -0.63
N VAL A 111 9.03 8.20 -0.31
CA VAL A 111 7.92 8.98 -0.87
C VAL A 111 8.14 9.16 -2.37
N PRO A 112 7.12 8.91 -3.21
CA PRO A 112 7.24 9.08 -4.65
C PRO A 112 7.49 10.56 -4.98
N PRO A 113 8.35 10.88 -5.96
CA PRO A 113 8.66 12.26 -6.32
C PRO A 113 7.47 13.00 -6.98
N VAL A 114 6.46 12.24 -7.40
CA VAL A 114 5.27 12.74 -8.10
C VAL A 114 4.03 12.01 -7.59
N PHE A 115 3.03 12.77 -7.15
CA PHE A 115 1.71 12.27 -6.78
C PHE A 115 0.77 12.21 -7.98
N ASP A 116 -0.35 11.49 -7.85
CA ASP A 116 -1.29 11.33 -8.96
C ASP A 116 -2.14 12.60 -9.14
N PRO A 117 -2.09 13.27 -10.32
CA PRO A 117 -2.87 14.48 -10.56
C PRO A 117 -4.39 14.20 -10.61
N ASP A 118 -4.79 12.98 -10.99
CA ASP A 118 -6.16 12.48 -10.94
C ASP A 118 -6.16 11.13 -10.21
N PRO A 119 -6.46 11.09 -8.89
CA PRO A 119 -6.43 9.86 -8.13
C PRO A 119 -7.50 8.88 -8.60
N ASP A 120 -7.07 7.64 -8.78
CA ASP A 120 -7.97 6.50 -8.81
C ASP A 120 -8.75 6.38 -7.48
N PRO A 121 -9.98 5.82 -7.50
CA PRO A 121 -10.65 5.38 -6.30
C PRO A 121 -9.80 4.36 -5.53
N LEU A 122 -10.03 4.30 -4.22
CA LEU A 122 -9.45 3.28 -3.34
C LEU A 122 -9.83 1.88 -3.82
N LYS A 123 -8.86 0.96 -3.77
CA LYS A 123 -9.00 -0.44 -4.19
C LYS A 123 -8.45 -1.32 -3.10
N THR A 124 -9.23 -2.30 -2.62
CA THR A 124 -8.74 -3.32 -1.69
C THR A 124 -7.51 -4.02 -2.25
N GLY A 125 -6.50 -4.20 -1.41
CA GLY A 125 -5.22 -4.80 -1.76
C GLY A 125 -4.17 -3.81 -2.29
N ASN A 126 -4.58 -2.62 -2.74
CA ASN A 126 -3.64 -1.60 -3.19
C ASN A 126 -3.01 -0.87 -2.00
N SER A 127 -1.76 -0.46 -2.20
CA SER A 127 -1.01 0.43 -1.34
C SER A 127 -0.97 1.84 -1.92
N TYR A 128 -0.93 2.81 -1.04
CA TYR A 128 -0.97 4.23 -1.35
C TYR A 128 0.08 4.95 -0.53
N VAL A 129 0.65 6.03 -1.08
CA VAL A 129 1.43 7.01 -0.32
C VAL A 129 0.68 8.33 -0.35
N VAL A 130 0.55 8.98 0.81
CA VAL A 130 -0.12 10.27 0.95
C VAL A 130 0.77 11.26 1.68
N LYS A 131 0.63 12.54 1.32
CA LYS A 131 1.18 13.65 2.09
C LYS A 131 0.23 14.01 3.23
N CYS A 132 0.76 14.04 4.44
CA CYS A 132 0.09 14.44 5.67
C CYS A 132 0.39 15.92 6.00
N LEU A 133 -0.25 16.46 7.04
CA LEU A 133 0.02 17.82 7.50
C LEU A 133 1.43 17.98 8.08
N ASP A 134 1.97 16.92 8.68
CA ASP A 134 3.22 16.89 9.42
C ASP A 134 4.19 15.79 8.93
N GLY A 135 3.99 15.27 7.71
CA GLY A 135 4.84 14.24 7.14
C GLY A 135 4.17 13.51 5.98
N TYR A 136 4.32 12.19 5.98
CA TYR A 136 3.80 11.30 4.96
C TYR A 136 3.30 10.00 5.59
N ALA A 137 2.31 9.39 4.97
CA ALA A 137 1.87 8.05 5.34
C ALA A 137 1.87 7.14 4.12
N LYS A 138 2.24 5.87 4.33
CA LYS A 138 1.91 4.80 3.40
C LYS A 138 0.83 3.93 4.04
N PHE A 139 -0.16 3.52 3.26
CA PHE A 139 -1.19 2.62 3.75
C PHE A 139 -1.65 1.64 2.69
N LYS A 140 -2.05 0.45 3.13
CA LYS A 140 -2.64 -0.60 2.31
C LYS A 140 -4.11 -0.74 2.66
N VAL A 141 -4.97 -0.70 1.65
CA VAL A 141 -6.41 -0.89 1.85
C VAL A 141 -6.70 -2.36 2.08
N LEU A 142 -7.20 -2.69 3.26
CA LEU A 142 -7.61 -4.05 3.62
C LEU A 142 -9.07 -4.31 3.27
N GLU A 143 -9.92 -3.30 3.45
CA GLU A 143 -11.37 -3.43 3.29
C GLU A 143 -11.97 -2.06 2.98
N LEU A 144 -13.05 -2.05 2.20
CA LEU A 144 -13.80 -0.84 1.85
C LEU A 144 -15.25 -0.98 2.29
N GLY A 145 -15.80 0.10 2.83
CA GLY A 145 -17.22 0.21 3.13
C GLY A 145 -18.09 0.41 1.90
N ASP A 146 -19.39 0.59 2.14
CA ASP A 146 -20.34 0.95 1.09
C ASP A 146 -20.06 2.36 0.55
N SER A 147 -20.09 2.51 -0.77
CA SER A 147 -19.92 3.78 -1.48
C SER A 147 -21.24 4.49 -1.80
N SER A 148 -22.37 3.92 -1.37
CA SER A 148 -23.69 4.52 -1.56
C SER A 148 -23.79 5.92 -0.92
N ASP A 149 -24.71 6.72 -1.45
CA ASP A 149 -25.01 8.05 -0.93
C ASP A 149 -25.64 7.90 0.47
N GLY A 150 -24.93 8.37 1.50
CA GLY A 150 -25.34 8.20 2.89
C GLY A 150 -24.31 8.62 3.93
N GLY A 151 -23.08 8.94 3.53
CA GLY A 151 -22.05 9.52 4.40
C GLY A 151 -21.35 8.54 5.32
N ASN A 152 -21.71 7.25 5.32
CA ASN A 152 -21.02 6.20 6.09
C ASN A 152 -19.86 5.57 5.29
N TRP A 153 -19.00 6.42 4.73
CA TRP A 153 -17.87 6.00 3.91
C TRP A 153 -16.67 5.69 4.78
N TRP A 154 -16.05 4.54 4.56
CA TRP A 154 -14.87 4.14 5.32
C TRP A 154 -13.96 3.19 4.54
N ALA A 155 -12.70 3.15 4.95
CA ALA A 155 -11.70 2.19 4.49
C ALA A 155 -10.90 1.69 5.68
N LYS A 156 -10.79 0.37 5.84
CA LYS A 156 -9.87 -0.24 6.82
C LYS A 156 -8.50 -0.37 6.17
N VAL A 157 -7.47 0.09 6.86
CA VAL A 157 -6.11 0.14 6.33
C VAL A 157 -5.09 -0.38 7.34
N GLU A 158 -4.01 -0.94 6.83
CA GLU A 158 -2.71 -0.98 7.52
C GLU A 158 -1.89 0.21 7.09
N TYR A 159 -1.11 0.81 7.99
CA TYR A 159 -0.34 2.01 7.66
C TYR A 159 0.95 2.16 8.47
N GLU A 160 1.82 3.01 7.94
CA GLU A 160 2.97 3.60 8.60
C GLU A 160 3.01 5.10 8.31
N PHE A 161 3.40 5.88 9.32
CA PHE A 161 3.67 7.30 9.20
C PHE A 161 5.17 7.55 9.29
N SER A 162 5.65 8.54 8.54
CA SER A 162 6.98 9.12 8.67
C SER A 162 6.91 10.64 8.64
N SER A 163 7.70 11.30 9.49
CA SER A 163 7.90 12.75 9.45
C SER A 163 8.88 13.21 8.36
N THR A 164 9.43 12.28 7.59
CA THR A 164 10.38 12.53 6.50
C THR A 164 9.92 11.84 5.22
N GLU A 165 10.66 12.03 4.13
CA GLU A 165 10.38 11.36 2.84
C GLU A 165 10.78 9.88 2.80
N LYS A 166 11.20 9.30 3.94
CA LYS A 166 11.61 7.90 4.06
C LYS A 166 10.76 7.15 5.07
N PHE A 167 10.39 5.93 4.75
CA PHE A 167 9.72 5.00 5.66
C PHE A 167 10.76 4.07 6.30
N ASP A 168 10.60 3.78 7.58
CA ASP A 168 11.58 3.05 8.37
C ASP A 168 11.35 1.53 8.31
N LYS A 169 10.16 1.13 7.87
CA LYS A 169 9.75 -0.27 7.75
C LYS A 169 9.52 -0.69 6.31
#